data_AF-A0A3N5T7I6-F1
#
_entry.id   AF-A0A3N5T7I6-F1
#
_cell.length_a   1.000
_cell.length_b   1.000
_cell.length_c   1.000
_cell.angle_alpha   90.00
_cell.angle_beta   90.00
_cell.angle_gamma   90.00
#
_symmetry.space_group_name_H-M   'P 1'
#
loop_
_entity.id
_entity.type
_entity.pdbx_description
1 polymer ?
#
loop_
_entity_poly.entity_id
_entity_poly.type
_entity_poly.pdbx_seq_one_letter_code
_entity_poly.pdbx_strand_id
1 'polypeptide(L)'
;ESEVLTPADDLYHVDKHAFKVPFVCGCRDLGEALRRIGEGAAMIRTKGEAGSGNIIEAVRHMRTVQDGIRRLKSLPREELMAEAKNLGAPYDLVVEVSVTGKLPVPNFSAGGVATPADASLMMQLGAETVFVGSGIFKSTDPAPRAKAIVDAVLHFNDPAILAEISRGLGEPMPGIDVRQLDEKQLMSLRGW
;
A
#
# COMPACT_ATOMS: atom_id res chain seq x y z
N GLU A 1 4.01 11.98 -3.58
CA GLU A 1 4.70 11.63 -4.84
C GLU A 1 4.09 10.34 -5.38
N SER A 2 3.63 10.32 -6.63
CA SER A 2 2.77 9.25 -7.14
C SER A 2 3.28 8.68 -8.46
N GLU A 3 3.66 7.41 -8.44
CA GLU A 3 4.11 6.59 -9.57
C GLU A 3 3.00 6.24 -10.58
N VAL A 4 1.74 6.51 -10.23
CA VAL A 4 0.60 6.39 -11.16
C VAL A 4 0.69 7.43 -12.28
N LEU A 5 1.35 8.56 -12.03
CA LEU A 5 1.67 9.56 -13.04
C LEU A 5 2.97 9.19 -13.74
N THR A 6 3.18 9.72 -14.95
CA THR A 6 4.46 9.55 -15.65
C THR A 6 5.60 10.16 -14.81
N PRO A 7 6.67 9.42 -14.50
CA PRO A 7 7.82 9.96 -13.78
C PRO A 7 8.42 11.14 -14.53
N ALA A 8 8.78 12.19 -13.79
CA ALA A 8 9.45 13.38 -14.34
C ALA A 8 10.99 13.27 -14.28
N ASP A 9 11.50 12.41 -13.40
CA ASP A 9 12.90 12.02 -13.23
C ASP A 9 12.90 10.49 -13.10
N ASP A 10 13.93 9.81 -13.62
CA ASP A 10 14.08 8.35 -13.61
C ASP A 10 15.21 7.87 -12.68
N LEU A 11 15.91 8.80 -12.02
CA LEU A 11 17.04 8.54 -11.12
C LEU A 11 16.79 9.02 -9.69
N TYR A 12 16.15 10.19 -9.52
CA TYR A 12 15.95 10.82 -8.22
C TYR A 12 14.47 11.01 -7.87
N HIS A 13 14.14 10.71 -6.62
CA HIS A 13 12.86 11.11 -6.03
C HIS A 13 13.00 12.53 -5.45
N VAL A 14 11.86 13.19 -5.21
CA VAL A 14 11.85 14.50 -4.56
C VAL A 14 12.54 14.44 -3.19
N ASP A 15 13.39 15.42 -2.87
CA ASP A 15 13.86 15.68 -1.50
C ASP A 15 12.71 16.25 -0.67
N LYS A 16 12.07 15.41 0.13
CA LYS A 16 10.83 15.76 0.83
C LYS A 16 11.11 16.56 2.11
N HIS A 17 12.34 16.51 2.63
CA HIS A 17 12.75 17.30 3.80
C HIS A 17 12.74 18.80 3.56
N ALA A 18 12.88 19.23 2.30
CA ALA A 18 12.81 20.64 1.90
C ALA A 18 11.40 21.26 2.01
N PHE A 19 10.38 20.45 2.32
CA PHE A 19 8.98 20.88 2.33
C PHE A 19 8.35 20.80 3.71
N LYS A 20 7.40 21.70 3.98
CA LYS A 20 6.56 21.65 5.19
C LYS A 20 5.33 20.75 5.02
N VAL A 21 4.89 20.55 3.79
CA VAL A 21 3.72 19.73 3.46
C VAL A 21 4.14 18.25 3.47
N PRO A 22 3.40 17.35 4.14
CA PRO A 22 3.76 15.94 4.20
C PRO A 22 3.60 15.24 2.85
N PHE A 23 4.50 14.29 2.58
CA PHE A 23 4.47 13.47 1.38
C PHE A 23 4.00 12.05 1.69
N VAL A 24 3.13 11.52 0.82
CA VAL A 24 2.83 10.09 0.71
C VAL A 24 3.59 9.50 -0.47
N CYS A 25 4.19 8.33 -0.29
CA CYS A 25 4.92 7.59 -1.33
C CYS A 25 4.46 6.14 -1.43
N GLY A 26 4.51 5.57 -2.64
CA GLY A 26 4.23 4.16 -2.90
C GLY A 26 5.45 3.26 -2.64
N CYS A 27 5.24 2.03 -2.17
CA CYS A 27 6.26 0.99 -2.07
C CYS A 27 5.73 -0.40 -2.47
N ARG A 28 6.64 -1.30 -2.83
CA ARG A 28 6.35 -2.73 -3.07
C ARG A 28 6.92 -3.65 -2.01
N ASP A 29 7.99 -3.22 -1.37
CA ASP A 29 8.72 -3.95 -0.34
C ASP A 29 9.20 -3.02 0.77
N LEU A 30 9.78 -3.61 1.82
CA LEU A 30 10.27 -2.86 2.97
C LEU A 30 11.46 -1.95 2.62
N GLY A 31 12.35 -2.36 1.72
CA GLY A 31 13.50 -1.56 1.34
C GLY A 31 13.08 -0.27 0.65
N GLU A 32 12.15 -0.38 -0.30
CA GLU A 32 11.55 0.76 -0.99
C GLU A 32 10.82 1.69 0.00
N ALA A 33 10.03 1.14 0.93
CA ALA A 33 9.38 1.93 1.98
C ALA A 33 10.39 2.73 2.82
N LEU A 34 11.46 2.09 3.29
CA LEU A 34 12.46 2.73 4.14
C LEU A 34 13.30 3.77 3.38
N ARG A 35 13.57 3.59 2.08
CA ARG A 35 14.19 4.63 1.26
C ARG A 35 13.30 5.87 1.15
N ARG A 36 12.01 5.69 0.85
CA ARG A 36 11.05 6.81 0.78
C ARG A 36 10.93 7.56 2.11
N ILE A 37 10.94 6.84 3.23
CA ILE A 37 10.96 7.45 4.58
C ILE A 37 12.27 8.22 4.80
N GLY A 38 13.42 7.64 4.42
CA GLY A 38 14.72 8.31 4.51
C GLY A 38 14.79 9.62 3.70
N GLU A 39 14.10 9.66 2.56
CA GLU A 39 13.93 10.86 1.72
C GLU A 39 12.94 11.88 2.29
N GLY A 40 12.24 11.57 3.40
CA GLY A 40 11.30 12.46 4.08
C GLY A 40 9.82 12.17 3.83
N ALA A 41 9.44 10.97 3.35
CA ALA A 41 8.03 10.61 3.27
C ALA A 41 7.43 10.49 4.67
N ALA A 42 6.33 11.21 4.90
CA ALA A 42 5.59 11.21 6.16
C ALA A 42 4.55 10.08 6.24
N MET A 43 4.39 9.32 5.14
CA MET A 43 3.39 8.28 4.99
C MET A 43 3.75 7.36 3.82
N ILE A 44 3.46 6.08 3.96
CA ILE A 44 3.65 5.06 2.92
C ILE A 44 2.31 4.45 2.51
N ARG A 45 2.22 4.03 1.26
CA ARG A 45 1.15 3.17 0.76
C ARG A 45 1.70 2.05 -0.12
N THR A 46 0.96 0.97 -0.28
CA THR A 46 1.25 0.02 -1.37
C THR A 46 1.10 0.71 -2.73
N LYS A 47 1.89 0.31 -3.73
CA LYS A 47 1.64 0.71 -5.12
C LYS A 47 0.36 0.07 -5.65
N GLY A 48 0.32 -1.26 -5.57
CA GLY A 48 -0.72 -2.08 -6.17
C GLY A 48 -0.82 -1.85 -7.68
N GLU A 49 -1.88 -2.34 -8.32
CA GLU A 49 -2.14 -2.07 -9.73
C GLU A 49 -3.33 -1.11 -9.86
N ALA A 50 -3.03 0.19 -9.88
CA ALA A 50 -4.05 1.24 -9.86
C ALA A 50 -4.96 1.19 -11.10
N GLY A 51 -6.27 1.35 -10.87
CA GLY A 51 -7.25 1.36 -11.97
C GLY A 51 -7.66 -0.01 -12.52
N SER A 52 -7.03 -1.11 -12.09
CA SER A 52 -7.36 -2.48 -12.52
C SER A 52 -8.60 -3.07 -11.84
N GLY A 53 -8.97 -2.59 -10.64
CA GLY A 53 -10.00 -3.24 -9.81
C GLY A 53 -9.56 -4.63 -9.29
N ASN A 54 -8.27 -4.95 -9.33
CA ASN A 54 -7.71 -6.21 -8.89
C ASN A 54 -6.70 -5.97 -7.74
N ILE A 55 -7.01 -6.50 -6.56
CA ILE A 55 -6.24 -6.27 -5.33
C ILE A 55 -4.94 -7.07 -5.23
N ILE A 56 -4.68 -8.02 -6.14
CA ILE A 56 -3.61 -9.00 -5.98
C ILE A 56 -2.23 -8.38 -5.73
N GLU A 57 -1.89 -7.29 -6.41
CA GLU A 57 -0.62 -6.59 -6.22
C GLU A 57 -0.59 -5.81 -4.91
N ALA A 58 -1.71 -5.22 -4.48
CA ALA A 58 -1.78 -4.57 -3.16
C ALA A 58 -1.59 -5.58 -2.03
N VAL A 59 -2.21 -6.77 -2.15
CA VAL A 59 -2.02 -7.89 -1.22
C VAL A 59 -0.56 -8.35 -1.22
N ARG A 60 0.05 -8.53 -2.40
CA ARG A 60 1.45 -8.94 -2.54
C ARG A 60 2.37 -7.95 -1.82
N HIS A 61 2.27 -6.66 -2.13
CA HIS A 61 3.12 -5.63 -1.54
C HIS A 61 2.93 -5.52 -0.03
N MET A 62 1.68 -5.54 0.46
CA MET A 62 1.40 -5.48 1.90
C MET A 62 2.03 -6.68 2.63
N ARG A 63 1.87 -7.89 2.09
CA ARG A 63 2.52 -9.08 2.66
C ARG A 63 4.03 -8.96 2.65
N THR A 64 4.63 -8.55 1.55
CA THR A 64 6.09 -8.38 1.44
C THR A 64 6.63 -7.36 2.46
N VAL A 65 5.95 -6.23 2.66
CA VAL A 65 6.33 -5.25 3.69
C VAL A 65 6.21 -5.86 5.10
N GLN A 66 5.09 -6.50 5.41
CA GLN A 66 4.85 -7.10 6.74
C GLN A 66 5.76 -8.30 7.03
N ASP A 67 6.12 -9.09 6.03
CA ASP A 67 7.11 -10.16 6.10
C ASP A 67 8.50 -9.58 6.41
N GLY A 68 8.88 -8.50 5.71
CA GLY A 68 10.12 -7.78 5.97
C GLY A 68 10.21 -7.25 7.40
N ILE A 69 9.14 -6.62 7.90
CA ILE A 69 9.06 -6.09 9.27
C ILE A 69 9.22 -7.23 10.30
N ARG A 70 8.48 -8.32 10.12
CA ARG A 70 8.59 -9.51 10.99
C ARG A 70 9.99 -10.11 10.95
N ARG A 71 10.63 -10.15 9.79
CA ARG A 71 12.01 -10.62 9.65
C ARG A 71 12.96 -9.73 10.43
N LEU A 72 12.94 -8.41 10.23
CA LEU A 72 13.79 -7.47 10.98
C LEU A 72 13.60 -7.63 12.50
N LYS A 73 12.37 -7.81 12.96
CA LYS A 73 12.04 -8.01 14.36
C LYS A 73 12.66 -9.28 14.97
N SER A 74 12.92 -10.29 14.14
CA SER A 74 13.48 -11.58 14.54
C SER A 74 15.02 -11.67 14.44
N LEU A 75 15.65 -10.77 13.68
CA LEU A 75 17.09 -10.80 13.46
C LEU A 75 17.86 -10.32 14.70
N PRO A 76 19.01 -10.93 15.03
CA PRO A 76 19.91 -10.42 16.05
C PRO A 76 20.60 -9.14 15.54
N ARG A 77 21.08 -8.30 16.47
CA ARG A 77 21.54 -6.94 16.16
C ARG A 77 22.71 -6.92 15.18
N GLU A 78 23.61 -7.88 15.28
CA GLU A 78 24.79 -8.06 14.43
C GLU A 78 24.46 -8.32 12.96
N GLU A 79 23.29 -8.89 12.67
CA GLU A 79 22.85 -9.17 11.29
C GLU A 79 22.18 -7.96 10.61
N LEU A 80 21.73 -6.96 11.39
CA LEU A 80 20.94 -5.83 10.87
C LEU A 80 21.70 -4.98 9.85
N MET A 81 23.03 -4.87 9.96
CA MET A 81 23.84 -4.10 9.00
C MET A 81 23.88 -4.78 7.63
N ALA A 82 24.05 -6.11 7.63
CA ALA A 82 24.00 -6.89 6.40
C ALA A 82 22.61 -6.83 5.77
N GLU A 83 21.56 -6.87 6.60
CA GLU A 83 20.20 -6.78 6.12
C GLU A 83 19.86 -5.39 5.55
N ALA A 84 20.31 -4.31 6.19
CA ALA A 84 20.15 -2.95 5.66
C ALA A 84 20.78 -2.79 4.26
N LYS A 85 21.96 -3.40 4.05
CA LYS A 85 22.62 -3.45 2.73
C LYS A 85 21.76 -4.21 1.71
N ASN A 86 21.22 -5.38 2.08
CA ASN A 86 20.41 -6.21 1.17
C ASN A 86 19.10 -5.51 0.77
N LEU A 87 18.45 -4.84 1.72
CA LEU A 87 17.25 -4.04 1.47
C LEU A 87 17.54 -2.76 0.68
N GLY A 88 18.80 -2.30 0.66
CA GLY A 88 19.16 -0.98 0.17
C GLY A 88 18.45 0.12 0.95
N ALA A 89 18.44 0.02 2.29
CA ALA A 89 17.69 0.90 3.18
C ALA A 89 18.60 1.59 4.21
N PRO A 90 18.21 2.79 4.73
CA PRO A 90 18.96 3.46 5.79
C PRO A 90 19.06 2.60 7.06
N TYR A 91 20.29 2.39 7.56
CA TYR A 91 20.54 1.49 8.69
C TYR A 91 19.78 1.89 9.96
N ASP A 92 19.71 3.19 10.27
CA ASP A 92 19.02 3.67 11.47
C ASP A 92 17.53 3.33 11.46
N LEU A 93 16.87 3.43 10.29
CA LEU A 93 15.48 3.03 10.12
C LEU A 93 15.31 1.51 10.24
N VAL A 94 16.25 0.72 9.71
CA VAL A 94 16.24 -0.74 9.87
C VAL A 94 16.33 -1.13 11.35
N VAL A 95 17.19 -0.45 12.11
CA VAL A 95 17.28 -0.64 13.57
C VAL A 95 15.99 -0.21 14.27
N GLU A 96 15.41 0.94 13.90
CA GLU A 96 14.15 1.38 14.49
C GLU A 96 13.01 0.39 14.24
N VAL A 97 12.88 -0.13 13.01
CA VAL A 97 11.86 -1.14 12.68
C VAL A 97 12.12 -2.46 13.40
N SER A 98 13.38 -2.90 13.54
CA SER A 98 13.69 -4.13 14.30
C SER A 98 13.32 -4.01 15.78
N VAL A 99 13.47 -2.82 16.37
CA VAL A 99 13.10 -2.55 17.76
C VAL A 99 11.59 -2.38 17.92
N THR A 100 10.94 -1.59 17.07
CA THR A 100 9.52 -1.22 17.23
C THR A 100 8.55 -2.24 16.63
N GLY A 101 8.97 -3.02 15.64
CA GLY A 101 8.11 -3.97 14.92
C GLY A 101 7.09 -3.31 14.01
N LYS A 102 7.28 -2.04 13.63
CA LYS A 102 6.41 -1.29 12.72
C LYS A 102 7.20 -0.23 11.95
N LEU A 103 6.62 0.30 10.88
CA LEU A 103 7.19 1.48 10.21
C LEU A 103 7.05 2.72 11.12
N PRO A 104 8.00 3.69 11.03
CA PRO A 104 7.92 4.94 11.79
C PRO A 104 6.87 5.91 11.26
N VAL A 105 6.21 5.58 10.14
CA VAL A 105 5.12 6.36 9.52
C VAL A 105 3.94 5.46 9.17
N PRO A 106 2.72 6.01 8.98
CA PRO A 106 1.56 5.20 8.65
C PRO A 106 1.72 4.44 7.32
N ASN A 107 1.22 3.21 7.27
CA ASN A 107 1.26 2.34 6.08
C ASN A 107 -0.15 1.95 5.59
N PHE A 108 -0.57 2.54 4.49
CA PHE A 108 -1.91 2.31 3.92
C PHE A 108 -1.86 1.32 2.74
N SER A 109 -3.00 0.73 2.40
CA SER A 109 -3.13 0.01 1.15
C SER A 109 -3.66 0.92 0.04
N ALA A 110 -3.14 0.78 -1.17
CA ALA A 110 -3.68 1.38 -2.39
C ALA A 110 -3.51 0.43 -3.59
N GLY A 111 -4.36 0.65 -4.60
CA GLY A 111 -4.37 -0.11 -5.86
C GLY A 111 -5.32 -1.31 -5.79
N GLY A 112 -6.30 -1.35 -6.70
CA GLY A 112 -7.16 -2.52 -6.88
C GLY A 112 -8.37 -2.67 -5.95
N VAL A 113 -8.45 -1.96 -4.82
CA VAL A 113 -9.59 -2.04 -3.89
C VAL A 113 -10.88 -1.60 -4.59
N ALA A 114 -11.85 -2.51 -4.71
CA ALA A 114 -13.11 -2.27 -5.41
C ALA A 114 -14.36 -2.61 -4.57
N THR A 115 -14.20 -3.39 -3.50
CA THR A 115 -15.31 -3.89 -2.67
C THR A 115 -15.06 -3.69 -1.16
N PRO A 116 -16.10 -3.76 -0.32
CA PRO A 116 -15.94 -3.82 1.14
C PRO A 116 -15.05 -4.98 1.61
N ALA A 117 -15.13 -6.14 0.95
CA ALA A 117 -14.32 -7.31 1.27
C ALA A 117 -12.83 -7.06 1.02
N ASP A 118 -12.50 -6.40 -0.09
CA ASP A 118 -11.13 -5.98 -0.40
C ASP A 118 -10.56 -5.06 0.68
N ALA A 119 -11.35 -4.04 1.08
CA ALA A 119 -10.94 -3.09 2.10
C ALA A 119 -10.68 -3.79 3.44
N SER A 120 -11.60 -4.64 3.88
CA SER A 120 -11.46 -5.45 5.10
C SER A 120 -10.24 -6.36 5.04
N LEU A 121 -10.00 -7.04 3.91
CA LEU A 121 -8.84 -7.90 3.73
C LEU A 121 -7.54 -7.11 3.94
N MET A 122 -7.42 -5.93 3.33
CA MET A 122 -6.20 -5.12 3.47
C MET A 122 -5.95 -4.69 4.93
N MET A 123 -7.00 -4.35 5.67
CA MET A 123 -6.90 -4.08 7.11
C MET A 123 -6.40 -5.30 7.89
N GLN A 124 -6.97 -6.49 7.63
CA GLN A 124 -6.54 -7.73 8.28
C GLN A 124 -5.09 -8.12 7.94
N LEU A 125 -4.59 -7.69 6.78
CA LEU A 125 -3.19 -7.91 6.36
C LEU A 125 -2.22 -6.90 6.98
N GLY A 126 -2.68 -5.96 7.81
CA GLY A 126 -1.84 -5.01 8.53
C GLY A 126 -1.74 -3.64 7.89
N ALA A 127 -2.62 -3.29 6.93
CA ALA A 127 -2.79 -1.91 6.52
C ALA A 127 -3.48 -1.11 7.64
N GLU A 128 -3.10 0.16 7.81
CA GLU A 128 -3.75 1.04 8.79
C GLU A 128 -5.04 1.69 8.25
N THR A 129 -5.15 1.82 6.92
CA THR A 129 -6.40 2.11 6.18
C THR A 129 -6.15 1.93 4.67
N VAL A 130 -7.11 2.30 3.83
CA VAL A 130 -7.10 2.07 2.38
C VAL A 130 -7.34 3.35 1.58
N PHE A 131 -6.68 3.47 0.43
CA PHE A 131 -7.01 4.43 -0.63
C PHE A 131 -7.90 3.77 -1.67
N VAL A 132 -9.00 4.43 -2.00
CA VAL A 132 -9.91 3.97 -3.05
C VAL A 132 -10.21 5.10 -4.02
N GLY A 133 -10.01 4.84 -5.31
CA GLY A 133 -10.34 5.76 -6.40
C GLY A 133 -11.37 5.16 -7.34
N SER A 134 -10.89 4.46 -8.38
CA SER A 134 -11.74 3.85 -9.40
C SER A 134 -12.77 2.86 -8.85
N GLY A 135 -12.44 2.15 -7.77
CA GLY A 135 -13.33 1.18 -7.12
C GLY A 135 -14.67 1.77 -6.70
N ILE A 136 -14.70 3.06 -6.35
CA ILE A 136 -15.92 3.81 -6.03
C ILE A 136 -16.52 4.42 -7.29
N PHE A 137 -15.77 5.29 -7.98
CA PHE A 137 -16.33 6.16 -9.02
C PHE A 137 -16.60 5.48 -10.37
N LYS A 138 -16.06 4.27 -10.59
CA LYS A 138 -16.40 3.44 -11.76
C LYS A 138 -17.41 2.32 -11.45
N SER A 139 -17.99 2.32 -10.26
CA SER A 139 -19.10 1.43 -9.94
C SER A 139 -20.44 1.99 -10.42
N THR A 140 -21.47 1.14 -10.40
CA THR A 140 -22.83 1.54 -10.82
C THR A 140 -23.50 2.53 -9.86
N ASP A 141 -23.18 2.47 -8.56
CA ASP A 141 -23.70 3.41 -7.56
C ASP A 141 -22.59 3.83 -6.56
N PRO A 142 -21.87 4.94 -6.83
CA PRO A 142 -20.70 5.33 -6.04
C PRO A 142 -20.98 5.70 -4.58
N ALA A 143 -22.12 6.33 -4.28
CA ALA A 143 -22.40 6.84 -2.93
C ALA A 143 -22.57 5.72 -1.88
N PRO A 144 -23.45 4.70 -2.08
CA PRO A 144 -23.56 3.59 -1.14
C PRO A 144 -22.28 2.76 -1.08
N ARG A 145 -21.56 2.60 -2.21
CA ARG A 145 -20.28 1.91 -2.22
C ARG A 145 -19.20 2.61 -1.40
N ALA A 146 -19.08 3.92 -1.53
CA ALA A 146 -18.16 4.71 -0.73
C ALA A 146 -18.45 4.54 0.76
N LYS A 147 -19.72 4.64 1.15
CA LYS A 147 -20.13 4.42 2.55
C LYS A 147 -19.79 3.00 3.01
N ALA A 148 -20.10 1.98 2.22
CA ALA A 148 -19.82 0.59 2.57
C ALA A 148 -18.32 0.30 2.71
N ILE A 149 -17.46 0.92 1.89
CA ILE A 149 -16.00 0.79 2.02
C ILE A 149 -15.52 1.46 3.32
N VAL A 150 -16.03 2.64 3.65
CA VAL A 150 -15.71 3.33 4.92
C VAL A 150 -16.13 2.47 6.12
N ASP A 151 -17.36 1.95 6.10
CA ASP A 151 -17.88 1.08 7.16
C ASP A 151 -17.08 -0.24 7.25
N ALA A 152 -16.60 -0.77 6.12
CA ALA A 152 -15.77 -1.97 6.09
C ALA A 152 -14.39 -1.76 6.69
N VAL A 153 -13.78 -0.59 6.53
CA VAL A 153 -12.52 -0.24 7.20
C VAL A 153 -12.73 -0.12 8.71
N LEU A 154 -13.84 0.48 9.15
CA LEU A 154 -14.15 0.64 10.57
C LEU A 154 -14.45 -0.72 11.25
N HIS A 155 -15.17 -1.60 10.56
CA HIS A 155 -15.65 -2.88 11.08
C HIS A 155 -14.95 -4.08 10.43
N PHE A 156 -13.68 -3.92 10.04
CA PHE A 156 -12.97 -4.89 9.19
C PHE A 156 -12.85 -6.30 9.77
N ASN A 157 -13.08 -6.47 11.07
CA ASN A 157 -13.01 -7.75 11.77
C ASN A 157 -14.38 -8.26 12.26
N ASP A 158 -15.49 -7.63 11.84
CA ASP A 158 -16.86 -8.08 12.13
C ASP A 158 -17.50 -8.68 10.86
N PRO A 159 -17.52 -10.01 10.72
CA PRO A 159 -18.05 -10.66 9.52
C PRO A 159 -19.56 -10.41 9.32
N ALA A 160 -20.33 -10.17 10.39
CA ALA A 160 -21.76 -9.93 10.29
C ALA A 160 -22.03 -8.53 9.70
N ILE A 161 -21.32 -7.51 10.18
CA ILE A 161 -21.39 -6.15 9.61
C ILE A 161 -20.89 -6.16 8.16
N LEU A 162 -19.75 -6.80 7.89
CA LEU A 162 -19.19 -6.88 6.53
C LEU A 162 -20.17 -7.53 5.54
N ALA A 163 -20.86 -8.60 5.95
CA ALA A 163 -21.86 -9.25 5.13
C ALA A 163 -23.08 -8.35 4.87
N GLU A 164 -23.48 -7.54 5.85
CA GLU A 164 -24.62 -6.62 5.72
C GLU A 164 -24.29 -5.45 4.78
N ILE A 165 -23.18 -4.75 5.01
CA ILE A 165 -22.80 -3.58 4.21
C ILE A 165 -22.41 -3.93 2.77
N SER A 166 -22.12 -5.21 2.49
CA SER A 166 -21.81 -5.69 1.13
C SER A 166 -23.07 -5.96 0.28
N ARG A 167 -24.28 -5.86 0.85
CA ARG A 167 -25.53 -6.11 0.14
C ARG A 167 -25.99 -4.89 -0.65
N GLY A 168 -26.64 -5.13 -1.78
CA GLY A 168 -27.34 -4.09 -2.53
C GLY A 168 -26.46 -2.99 -3.13
N LEU A 169 -25.14 -3.22 -3.28
CA LEU A 169 -24.18 -2.22 -3.78
C LEU A 169 -24.09 -2.09 -5.30
N GLY A 170 -24.93 -2.84 -6.03
CA GLY A 170 -24.85 -2.96 -7.48
C GLY A 170 -23.51 -3.54 -7.98
N GLU A 171 -23.29 -3.42 -9.29
CA GLU A 171 -22.07 -3.94 -9.93
C GLU A 171 -20.83 -3.11 -9.54
N PRO A 172 -19.71 -3.77 -9.16
CA PRO A 172 -18.42 -3.12 -8.97
C PRO A 172 -17.86 -2.58 -10.27
N MET A 173 -16.75 -1.84 -10.16
CA MET A 173 -15.97 -1.53 -11.36
C MET A 173 -15.54 -2.84 -12.05
N PRO A 174 -15.56 -2.91 -13.40
CA PRO A 174 -15.02 -4.06 -14.11
C PRO A 174 -13.54 -4.26 -13.76
N GLY A 175 -13.19 -5.47 -13.35
CA GLY A 175 -11.82 -5.87 -13.07
C GLY A 175 -11.06 -6.17 -14.36
N ILE A 176 -9.78 -5.81 -14.38
CA ILE A 176 -8.83 -6.21 -15.42
C ILE A 176 -7.90 -7.25 -14.79
N ASP A 177 -7.77 -8.42 -15.44
CA ASP A 177 -6.77 -9.39 -15.01
C ASP A 177 -5.38 -8.83 -15.28
N VAL A 178 -4.60 -8.62 -14.21
CA VAL A 178 -3.26 -8.04 -14.29
C VAL A 178 -2.31 -8.89 -15.16
N ARG A 179 -2.59 -10.18 -15.34
CA ARG A 179 -1.80 -11.09 -16.20
C ARG A 179 -2.01 -10.83 -17.69
N GLN A 180 -3.06 -10.10 -18.05
CA GLN A 180 -3.36 -9.73 -19.43
C GLN A 180 -2.80 -8.35 -19.82
N LEU A 181 -2.21 -7.63 -18.86
CA LEU A 181 -1.58 -6.33 -19.10
C LEU A 181 -0.14 -6.54 -19.60
N ASP A 182 0.25 -5.78 -20.63
CA ASP A 182 1.65 -5.70 -21.03
C ASP A 182 2.47 -5.02 -19.92
N GLU A 183 3.75 -5.37 -19.77
CA GLU A 183 4.61 -4.78 -18.73
C GLU A 183 4.64 -3.25 -18.75
N LYS A 184 4.54 -2.64 -19.94
CA LYS A 184 4.52 -1.16 -20.10
C LYS A 184 3.26 -0.51 -19.51
N GLN A 185 2.20 -1.29 -19.35
CA GLN A 185 0.92 -0.85 -18.79
C GLN A 185 0.85 -1.03 -17.28
N LEU A 186 1.71 -1.88 -16.70
CA LEU A 186 1.76 -2.12 -15.26
C LEU A 186 2.23 -0.88 -14.51
N MET A 187 1.36 -0.31 -13.69
CA MET A 187 1.65 0.80 -12.80
C MET A 187 2.41 0.34 -11.56
N SER A 188 2.16 -0.89 -11.10
CA SER A 188 2.87 -1.51 -9.97
C SER A 188 4.39 -1.51 -10.14
N LEU A 189 4.88 -1.61 -11.37
CA LEU A 189 6.31 -1.64 -11.68
C LEU A 189 6.95 -0.26 -11.86
N ARG A 190 6.17 0.82 -11.90
CA ARG A 190 6.69 2.19 -12.08
C ARG A 190 7.28 2.73 -10.78
N GLY A 191 8.35 3.52 -10.89
CA GLY A 191 9.12 4.04 -9.74
C GLY A 191 10.04 2.98 -9.10
N TRP A 192 11.18 3.40 -8.55
CA TRP A 192 12.29 2.53 -8.08
C TRP A 192 12.57 2.61 -6.57
#